data_AF-A0A6M2DXU4-F1
#
_entry.id   AF-A0A6M2DXU4-F1
#
_cell.length_a   1.000
_cell.length_b   1.000
_cell.length_c   1.000
_cell.angle_alpha   90.00
_cell.angle_beta   90.00
_cell.angle_gamma   90.00
#
_symmetry.space_group_name_H-M   'P 1'
#
loop_
_entity.id
_entity.type
_entity.pdbx_description
1 polymer ?
#
loop_
_entity_poly.entity_id
_entity_poly.type
_entity_poly.pdbx_seq_one_letter_code
_entity_poly.pdbx_strand_id
1 'polypeptide(L)'
;MAAALCKCFVSLALVALVSFVSAQEFQEDHIPPGMGRALNDNCSYDGDCRMQNVYCDQQQHKCVCKRGFKLNNNRNDCIATVGVTCQSNQDCASLPNSLCTSNLCVCKYNYVPHPEEQICLERKKLGEHCKVGEQCHTQYNFNAHCINEVCVCREDHHESMNKTCIQSKSLGQSCIDNMECYIGDEYLDKTQCRQNTCICKPEFPINEDGKCGSGAPGTQVWSSVMTLAVMASVAKIIAM
;
A
#
# COMPACT_ATOMS: atom_id res chain seq x y z
N MET A 1 -41.53 51.64 -38.96
CA MET A 1 -42.07 53.02 -38.90
C MET A 1 -41.44 53.66 -37.66
N ALA A 2 -40.67 54.75 -37.64
CA ALA A 2 -40.31 55.79 -38.60
C ALA A 2 -38.89 56.30 -38.24
N ALA A 3 -38.20 56.90 -39.20
CA ALA A 3 -36.87 57.49 -39.08
C ALA A 3 -36.94 59.02 -38.92
N ALA A 4 -35.75 59.62 -38.73
CA ALA A 4 -35.36 61.02 -39.03
C ALA A 4 -35.42 61.98 -37.82
N LEU A 5 -34.47 62.89 -37.53
CA LEU A 5 -33.34 63.56 -38.23
C LEU A 5 -32.30 63.91 -37.13
N CYS A 6 -30.98 64.09 -37.35
CA CYS A 6 -30.36 65.24 -38.02
C CYS A 6 -28.83 65.24 -37.76
N LYS A 7 -28.06 65.76 -38.73
CA LYS A 7 -26.64 66.21 -38.70
C LYS A 7 -25.55 65.24 -39.17
N CYS A 8 -25.45 65.13 -40.50
CA CYS A 8 -24.19 64.93 -41.20
C CYS A 8 -23.56 66.29 -41.57
N PHE A 9 -22.26 66.26 -41.86
CA PHE A 9 -21.39 67.31 -42.40
C PHE A 9 -21.01 68.35 -41.33
N VAL A 10 -19.76 68.44 -40.88
CA VAL A 10 -18.62 68.81 -41.70
C VAL A 10 -17.35 68.12 -41.18
N SER A 11 -16.92 67.08 -41.88
CA SER A 11 -15.57 66.54 -41.79
C SER A 11 -14.64 67.50 -42.53
N LEU A 12 -13.90 68.34 -41.80
CA LEU A 12 -12.83 69.16 -42.34
C LEU A 12 -11.53 68.80 -41.63
N ALA A 13 -10.65 68.22 -42.43
CA ALA A 13 -9.25 68.05 -42.15
C ALA A 13 -8.58 69.40 -41.85
N LEU A 14 -7.97 69.50 -40.69
CA LEU A 14 -6.80 70.33 -40.40
C LEU A 14 -5.84 69.37 -39.66
N VAL A 15 -5.02 68.60 -40.39
CA VAL A 15 -3.66 69.02 -40.80
C VAL A 15 -2.92 69.50 -39.54
N ALA A 16 -2.31 68.58 -38.81
CA ALA A 16 -0.87 68.32 -38.89
C ALA A 16 -0.05 69.59 -38.61
N LEU A 17 0.65 69.63 -37.47
CA LEU A 17 1.95 70.27 -37.22
C LEU A 17 2.18 70.49 -35.70
N VAL A 18 2.42 69.40 -34.95
CA VAL A 18 3.35 69.40 -33.81
C VAL A 18 3.98 67.99 -33.78
N SER A 19 4.97 67.73 -34.62
CA SER A 19 6.40 67.62 -34.22
C SER A 19 6.60 66.63 -33.06
N PHE A 20 6.80 65.34 -33.36
CA PHE A 20 8.11 64.66 -33.45
C PHE A 20 8.88 64.54 -32.13
N VAL A 21 9.39 63.32 -31.88
CA VAL A 21 10.28 62.85 -30.79
C VAL A 21 9.48 62.47 -29.51
N SER A 22 9.39 61.23 -29.05
CA SER A 22 10.36 60.11 -29.03
C SER A 22 9.66 58.75 -29.07
N ALA A 23 10.29 57.79 -29.73
CA ALA A 23 10.15 56.39 -29.39
C ALA A 23 10.53 56.20 -27.91
N GLN A 24 9.72 55.47 -27.15
CA GLN A 24 10.15 54.83 -25.91
C GLN A 24 9.33 53.55 -25.71
N GLU A 25 9.95 52.44 -26.10
CA GLU A 25 9.77 51.16 -25.42
C GLU A 25 10.15 51.31 -23.94
N PHE A 26 9.50 50.49 -23.10
CA PHE A 26 9.88 50.15 -21.72
C PHE A 26 9.91 51.31 -20.71
N GLN A 27 9.05 51.24 -19.69
CA GLN A 27 9.55 50.84 -18.36
C GLN A 27 8.40 50.64 -17.34
N GLU A 28 8.36 49.42 -16.82
CA GLU A 28 7.82 48.88 -15.56
C GLU A 28 6.32 48.95 -15.27
N ASP A 29 5.72 47.76 -15.34
CA ASP A 29 4.94 47.18 -14.24
C ASP A 29 5.24 47.84 -12.88
N HIS A 30 4.54 48.93 -12.56
CA HIS A 30 4.30 49.31 -11.17
C HIS A 30 3.30 48.31 -10.59
N ILE A 31 3.79 47.10 -10.35
CA ILE A 31 3.16 46.12 -9.49
C ILE A 31 3.23 46.72 -8.07
N PRO A 32 2.11 47.03 -7.41
CA PRO A 32 2.14 47.47 -6.02
C PRO A 32 2.78 46.36 -5.17
N PRO A 33 3.53 46.69 -4.09
CA PRO A 33 4.02 45.66 -3.18
C PRO A 33 2.81 44.91 -2.61
N GLY A 34 2.63 43.65 -3.05
CA GLY A 34 1.43 42.88 -2.73
C GLY A 34 0.71 42.27 -3.93
N MET A 35 1.41 41.86 -4.98
CA MET A 35 0.87 40.92 -5.97
C MET A 35 1.29 39.51 -5.55
N GLY A 36 0.29 38.67 -5.29
CA GLY A 36 0.42 37.44 -4.50
C GLY A 36 1.55 36.53 -4.92
N ARG A 37 2.41 36.23 -3.96
CA ARG A 37 3.64 35.49 -4.18
C ARG A 37 3.40 33.99 -4.15
N ALA A 38 4.03 33.28 -5.08
CA ALA A 38 4.05 31.83 -5.18
C ALA A 38 5.12 31.23 -4.25
N LEU A 39 5.26 29.91 -4.26
CA LEU A 39 6.33 29.24 -3.51
C LEU A 39 7.71 29.80 -3.85
N ASN A 40 8.57 29.92 -2.83
CA ASN A 40 9.97 30.39 -2.89
C ASN A 40 10.15 31.89 -3.24
N ASP A 41 9.06 32.63 -3.43
CA ASP A 41 9.11 34.09 -3.57
C ASP A 41 9.42 34.77 -2.23
N ASN A 42 10.07 35.93 -2.29
CA ASN A 42 10.45 36.67 -1.07
C ASN A 42 9.23 37.21 -0.32
N CYS A 43 9.16 37.12 1.00
CA CYS A 43 8.02 37.62 1.76
C CYS A 43 8.49 38.34 3.03
N SER A 44 7.65 39.24 3.54
CA SER A 44 7.86 39.91 4.83
C SER A 44 6.93 39.32 5.89
N TYR A 45 5.68 39.03 5.53
CA TYR A 45 4.68 38.45 6.42
C TYR A 45 3.84 37.39 5.69
N ASP A 46 3.16 36.53 6.46
CA ASP A 46 2.39 35.40 5.91
C ASP A 46 1.36 35.81 4.84
N GLY A 47 0.74 36.99 5.00
CA GLY A 47 -0.22 37.55 4.05
C GLY A 47 0.34 37.87 2.66
N ASP A 48 1.67 37.91 2.49
CA ASP A 48 2.31 38.03 1.17
C ASP A 48 2.16 36.74 0.35
N CYS A 49 2.10 35.60 1.03
CA CYS A 49 1.97 34.27 0.42
C CYS A 49 0.49 33.95 0.21
N ARG A 50 0.01 34.06 -1.04
CA ARG A 50 -1.42 33.85 -1.34
C ARG A 50 -1.82 32.39 -1.58
N MET A 51 -0.84 31.50 -1.69
CA MET A 51 -1.08 30.08 -1.92
C MET A 51 -1.56 29.37 -0.64
N GLN A 52 -2.44 28.39 -0.79
CA GLN A 52 -2.93 27.61 0.34
C GLN A 52 -1.77 26.80 0.96
N ASN A 53 -1.83 26.61 2.28
CA ASN A 53 -0.85 25.82 3.04
C ASN A 53 0.60 26.33 2.93
N VAL A 54 0.78 27.61 2.63
CA VAL A 54 2.07 28.31 2.65
C VAL A 54 2.11 29.34 3.79
N TYR A 55 3.29 29.61 4.30
CA TYR A 55 3.57 30.71 5.22
C TYR A 55 4.90 31.38 4.86
N CYS A 56 5.14 32.56 5.43
CA CYS A 56 6.40 33.27 5.24
C CYS A 56 7.43 32.80 6.27
N ASP A 57 8.43 32.05 5.83
CA ASP A 57 9.54 31.68 6.69
C ASP A 57 10.41 32.90 6.98
N GLN A 58 10.45 33.31 8.24
CA GLN A 58 11.13 34.53 8.68
C GLN A 58 12.66 34.40 8.66
N GLN A 59 13.21 33.19 8.57
CA GLN A 59 14.65 32.99 8.47
C GLN A 59 15.14 33.16 7.04
N GLN A 60 14.39 32.62 6.07
CA GLN A 60 14.69 32.67 4.65
C GLN A 60 14.08 33.89 3.96
N HIS A 61 13.13 34.58 4.62
CA HIS A 61 12.26 35.60 4.04
C HIS A 61 11.59 35.10 2.76
N LYS A 62 11.08 33.86 2.77
CA LYS A 62 10.49 33.20 1.60
C LYS A 62 9.20 32.45 1.91
N CYS A 63 8.30 32.41 0.94
CA CYS A 63 7.08 31.63 1.00
C CYS A 63 7.39 30.12 0.93
N VAL A 64 7.10 29.37 1.99
CA VAL A 64 7.34 27.92 2.09
C VAL A 64 6.11 27.17 2.61
N CYS A 65 6.04 25.86 2.38
CA CYS A 65 4.93 25.04 2.90
C CYS A 65 4.88 25.05 4.43
N LYS A 66 3.66 25.13 4.98
CA LYS A 66 3.38 24.98 6.41
C LYS A 66 3.86 23.62 6.92
N ARG A 67 4.07 23.51 8.23
CA ARG A 67 4.42 22.24 8.88
C ARG A 67 3.38 21.17 8.55
N GLY A 68 3.83 19.98 8.19
CA GLY A 68 2.97 18.89 7.74
C GLY A 68 2.47 19.04 6.29
N PHE A 69 3.01 19.98 5.52
CA PHE A 69 2.84 20.05 4.07
C PHE A 69 4.21 19.98 3.40
N LYS A 70 4.27 19.36 2.23
CA LYS A 70 5.48 19.27 1.42
C LYS A 70 5.20 19.68 -0.01
N LEU A 71 6.26 20.08 -0.72
CA LEU A 71 6.19 20.35 -2.14
C LEU A 71 5.73 19.11 -2.91
N ASN A 72 4.82 19.29 -3.85
CA ASN A 72 4.52 18.27 -4.86
C ASN A 72 5.72 18.07 -5.81
N ASN A 73 5.63 17.05 -6.68
CA ASN A 73 6.69 16.73 -7.65
C ASN A 73 7.02 17.91 -8.59
N ASN A 74 6.02 18.73 -8.93
CA ASN A 74 6.20 19.92 -9.78
C ASN A 74 6.73 21.14 -9.01
N ARG A 75 6.90 21.03 -7.69
CA ARG A 75 7.36 22.06 -6.76
C ARG A 75 6.55 23.37 -6.83
N ASN A 76 5.28 23.28 -7.18
CA ASN A 76 4.38 24.42 -7.36
C ASN A 76 3.15 24.39 -6.44
N ASP A 77 3.00 23.34 -5.64
CA ASP A 77 1.91 23.22 -4.67
C ASP A 77 2.40 22.54 -3.37
N CYS A 78 1.70 22.80 -2.27
CA CYS A 78 1.95 22.22 -0.96
C CYS A 78 0.90 21.15 -0.64
N ILE A 79 1.30 19.89 -0.79
CA ILE A 79 0.44 18.72 -0.54
C ILE A 79 0.52 18.30 0.92
N ALA A 80 -0.61 17.83 1.46
CA ALA A 80 -0.73 17.37 2.83
C ALA A 80 0.15 16.14 3.05
N THR A 81 0.74 16.04 4.24
CA THR A 81 1.44 14.83 4.68
C THR A 81 0.58 14.05 5.66
N VAL A 82 0.86 12.75 5.80
CA VAL A 82 0.24 11.95 6.85
C VAL A 82 0.58 12.56 8.22
N GLY A 83 -0.41 12.71 9.09
CA GLY A 83 -0.28 13.33 10.41
C GLY A 83 -0.39 14.86 10.43
N VAL A 84 -0.70 15.53 9.31
CA VAL A 84 -1.00 16.98 9.35
C VAL A 84 -2.36 17.24 9.99
N THR A 85 -2.47 18.36 10.71
CA THR A 85 -3.74 18.76 11.34
C THR A 85 -4.79 19.11 10.28
N CYS A 86 -6.02 18.63 10.47
CA CYS A 86 -7.16 18.88 9.59
C CYS A 86 -8.43 19.12 10.41
N GLN A 87 -9.39 19.82 9.81
CA GLN A 87 -10.75 20.01 10.32
C GLN A 87 -11.77 19.19 9.52
N SER A 88 -11.50 18.96 8.23
CA SER A 88 -12.36 18.20 7.35
C SER A 88 -11.56 17.36 6.36
N ASN A 89 -12.24 16.44 5.67
CA ASN A 89 -11.62 15.64 4.61
C ASN A 89 -11.06 16.49 3.45
N GLN A 90 -11.52 17.74 3.27
CA GLN A 90 -11.01 18.63 2.23
C GLN A 90 -9.57 19.07 2.48
N ASP A 91 -9.16 19.19 3.75
CA ASP A 91 -7.79 19.60 4.11
C ASP A 91 -6.76 18.54 3.72
N CYS A 92 -7.19 17.27 3.68
CA CYS A 92 -6.37 16.13 3.30
C CYS A 92 -6.49 15.78 1.80
N ALA A 93 -7.29 16.51 1.02
CA ALA A 93 -7.62 16.12 -0.36
C ALA A 93 -6.40 16.08 -1.29
N SER A 94 -5.35 16.87 -0.99
CA SER A 94 -4.09 16.86 -1.73
C SER A 94 -3.20 15.64 -1.43
N LEU A 95 -3.52 14.87 -0.39
CA LEU A 95 -2.93 13.57 -0.08
C LEU A 95 -3.88 12.45 -0.56
N PRO A 96 -3.58 11.79 -1.69
CA PRO A 96 -4.48 10.78 -2.25
C PRO A 96 -4.74 9.65 -1.27
N ASN A 97 -5.97 9.13 -1.26
CA ASN A 97 -6.41 8.02 -0.40
C ASN A 97 -6.25 8.27 1.11
N SER A 98 -6.34 9.52 1.52
CA SER A 98 -6.40 9.92 2.93
C SER A 98 -7.79 10.43 3.34
N LEU A 99 -7.98 10.56 4.64
CA LEU A 99 -9.14 11.19 5.26
C LEU A 99 -8.73 11.92 6.53
N CYS A 100 -9.56 12.85 7.00
CA CYS A 100 -9.37 13.49 8.28
C CYS A 100 -10.00 12.64 9.39
N THR A 101 -9.20 12.20 10.35
CA THR A 101 -9.67 11.46 11.54
C THR A 101 -8.91 11.91 12.76
N SER A 102 -9.63 12.19 13.85
CA SER A 102 -9.04 12.68 15.09
C SER A 102 -8.20 13.94 14.86
N ASN A 103 -8.70 14.85 14.02
CA ASN A 103 -8.04 16.09 13.59
C ASN A 103 -6.70 15.90 12.87
N LEU A 104 -6.39 14.70 12.37
CA LEU A 104 -5.17 14.40 11.61
C LEU A 104 -5.50 13.75 10.27
N CYS A 105 -4.75 14.09 9.23
CA CYS A 105 -4.83 13.38 7.96
C CYS A 105 -4.18 12.00 8.10
N VAL A 106 -4.95 10.95 7.85
CA VAL A 106 -4.50 9.55 7.91
C VAL A 106 -4.85 8.82 6.61
N CYS A 107 -4.11 7.77 6.27
CA CYS A 107 -4.48 6.92 5.16
C CYS A 107 -5.79 6.18 5.47
N LYS A 108 -6.62 5.99 4.43
CA LYS A 108 -7.87 5.20 4.51
C LYS A 108 -7.57 3.75 4.93
N TYR A 109 -8.57 3.02 5.42
CA TYR A 109 -8.46 1.66 5.99
C TYR A 109 -7.58 0.67 5.17
N ASN A 110 -7.70 0.66 3.84
CA ASN A 110 -6.93 -0.23 2.95
C ASN A 110 -5.62 0.38 2.43
N TYR A 111 -5.12 1.43 3.06
CA TYR A 111 -3.94 2.15 2.61
C TYR A 111 -2.94 2.36 3.74
N VAL A 112 -1.66 2.48 3.37
CA VAL A 112 -0.54 2.71 4.28
C VAL A 112 0.32 3.88 3.79
N PRO A 113 0.93 4.64 4.70
CA PRO A 113 1.82 5.74 4.32
C PRO A 113 3.08 5.21 3.63
N HIS A 114 3.48 5.86 2.53
CA HIS A 114 4.84 5.71 2.03
C HIS A 114 5.81 6.47 2.97
N PRO A 115 6.99 5.93 3.32
CA PRO A 115 7.92 6.56 4.25
C PRO A 115 8.51 7.88 3.72
N GLU A 116 8.82 7.93 2.42
CA GLU A 116 9.42 9.10 1.76
C GLU A 116 8.42 9.96 0.97
N GLU A 117 7.70 9.33 0.05
CA GLU A 117 6.67 9.97 -0.78
C GLU A 117 5.41 10.33 0.03
N GLN A 118 4.73 11.42 -0.35
CA GLN A 118 3.51 11.88 0.31
C GLN A 118 2.29 11.25 -0.34
N ILE A 119 2.21 9.93 -0.25
CA ILE A 119 1.13 9.14 -0.83
C ILE A 119 0.70 8.05 0.16
N CYS A 120 -0.58 7.71 0.09
CA CYS A 120 -1.10 6.50 0.72
C CYS A 120 -1.13 5.38 -0.33
N LEU A 121 -0.33 4.35 -0.10
CA LEU A 121 -0.22 3.15 -0.93
C LEU A 121 -1.28 2.14 -0.55
N GLU A 122 -1.88 1.49 -1.53
CA GLU A 122 -2.84 0.41 -1.28
C GLU A 122 -2.14 -0.78 -0.60
N ARG A 123 -2.79 -1.39 0.39
CA ARG A 123 -2.37 -2.67 0.97
C ARG A 123 -2.40 -3.78 -0.07
N LYS A 124 -1.53 -4.77 0.10
CA LYS A 124 -1.27 -5.85 -0.84
C LYS A 124 -1.36 -7.20 -0.14
N LYS A 125 -1.84 -8.19 -0.88
CA LYS A 125 -1.95 -9.58 -0.44
C LYS A 125 -0.63 -10.32 -0.69
N LEU A 126 -0.48 -11.50 -0.09
CA LEU A 126 0.64 -12.39 -0.41
C LEU A 126 0.69 -12.68 -1.91
N GLY A 127 1.90 -12.68 -2.47
CA GLY A 127 2.18 -12.85 -3.89
C GLY A 127 1.97 -11.59 -4.74
N GLU A 128 1.46 -10.48 -4.19
CA GLU A 128 1.30 -9.23 -4.93
C GLU A 128 2.54 -8.33 -4.83
N HIS A 129 2.71 -7.47 -5.85
CA HIS A 129 3.79 -6.51 -5.88
C HIS A 129 3.64 -5.41 -4.83
N CYS A 130 4.73 -5.11 -4.15
CA CYS A 130 4.80 -4.12 -3.07
C CYS A 130 6.03 -3.21 -3.24
N LYS A 131 5.93 -2.01 -2.68
CA LYS A 131 7.03 -1.04 -2.57
C LYS A 131 7.58 -0.98 -1.15
N VAL A 132 6.71 -1.16 -0.14
CA VAL A 132 7.07 -1.07 1.27
C VAL A 132 6.43 -2.20 2.07
N GLY A 133 7.11 -2.63 3.15
CA GLY A 133 6.67 -3.76 3.98
C GLY A 133 5.26 -3.62 4.52
N GLU A 134 4.88 -2.41 4.95
CA GLU A 134 3.56 -2.13 5.54
C GLU A 134 2.37 -2.43 4.59
N GLN A 135 2.60 -2.45 3.27
CA GLN A 135 1.55 -2.85 2.33
C GLN A 135 1.14 -4.30 2.55
N CYS A 136 2.06 -5.18 2.92
CA CYS A 136 1.83 -6.60 3.08
C CYS A 136 1.12 -6.94 4.41
N HIS A 137 1.04 -6.00 5.34
CA HIS A 137 0.38 -6.21 6.62
C HIS A 137 -1.15 -6.12 6.48
N THR A 138 -1.84 -7.02 7.16
CA THR A 138 -3.29 -6.92 7.41
C THR A 138 -3.58 -7.16 8.89
N GLN A 139 -4.81 -6.91 9.34
CA GLN A 139 -5.25 -7.19 10.72
C GLN A 139 -4.95 -8.64 11.17
N TYR A 140 -4.86 -9.58 10.23
CA TYR A 140 -4.65 -11.00 10.51
C TYR A 140 -3.36 -11.55 9.90
N ASN A 141 -2.52 -10.70 9.29
CA ASN A 141 -1.30 -11.13 8.59
C ASN A 141 -0.17 -10.11 8.77
N PHE A 142 0.29 -9.93 10.00
CA PHE A 142 1.44 -9.07 10.32
C PHE A 142 2.79 -9.75 10.09
N ASN A 143 2.77 -11.05 9.78
CA ASN A 143 3.97 -11.86 9.51
C ASN A 143 4.31 -11.91 8.02
N ALA A 144 3.71 -11.05 7.21
CA ALA A 144 4.12 -10.81 5.83
C ALA A 144 5.10 -9.63 5.76
N HIS A 145 5.99 -9.63 4.77
CA HIS A 145 6.91 -8.54 4.46
C HIS A 145 7.09 -8.40 2.95
N CYS A 146 7.52 -7.21 2.54
CA CYS A 146 7.89 -6.95 1.16
C CYS A 146 9.34 -7.38 0.92
N ILE A 147 9.53 -8.51 0.23
CA ILE A 147 10.86 -9.04 -0.10
C ILE A 147 10.92 -9.19 -1.62
N ASN A 148 11.97 -8.66 -2.25
CA ASN A 148 12.12 -8.66 -3.71
C ASN A 148 10.87 -8.12 -4.43
N GLU A 149 10.32 -7.02 -3.91
CA GLU A 149 9.11 -6.36 -4.44
C GLU A 149 7.84 -7.22 -4.41
N VAL A 150 7.81 -8.31 -3.65
CA VAL A 150 6.64 -9.18 -3.51
C VAL A 150 6.31 -9.39 -2.03
N CYS A 151 5.02 -9.38 -1.70
CA CYS A 151 4.58 -9.72 -0.35
C CYS A 151 4.74 -11.23 -0.10
N VAL A 152 5.59 -11.58 0.85
CA VAL A 152 5.87 -12.97 1.26
C VAL A 152 5.84 -13.10 2.77
N CYS A 153 5.78 -14.33 3.28
CA CYS A 153 5.92 -14.56 4.72
C CYS A 153 7.35 -14.27 5.19
N ARG A 154 7.45 -13.75 6.42
CA ARG A 154 8.72 -13.57 7.13
C ARG A 154 9.39 -14.91 7.38
N GLU A 155 10.66 -14.85 7.78
CA GLU A 155 11.38 -16.02 8.29
C GLU A 155 10.57 -16.74 9.39
N ASP A 156 10.73 -18.06 9.44
CA ASP A 156 10.00 -18.97 10.32
C ASP A 156 8.46 -18.97 10.17
N HIS A 157 7.93 -18.40 9.08
CA HIS A 157 6.53 -18.45 8.72
C HIS A 157 6.34 -18.98 7.31
N HIS A 158 5.20 -19.62 7.07
CA HIS A 158 4.81 -20.07 5.74
C HIS A 158 3.36 -19.67 5.46
N GLU A 159 2.99 -19.74 4.18
CA GLU A 159 1.66 -19.41 3.73
C GLU A 159 0.68 -20.55 4.05
N SER A 160 -0.36 -20.24 4.82
CA SER A 160 -1.48 -21.16 5.05
C SER A 160 -2.44 -21.21 3.86
N MET A 161 -3.34 -22.20 3.84
CA MET A 161 -4.42 -22.29 2.84
C MET A 161 -5.30 -21.02 2.76
N ASN A 162 -5.40 -20.26 3.86
CA ASN A 162 -6.18 -19.02 3.93
C ASN A 162 -5.40 -17.77 3.48
N LYS A 163 -4.24 -17.94 2.82
CA LYS A 163 -3.39 -16.83 2.37
C LYS A 163 -2.92 -15.91 3.51
N THR A 164 -2.63 -16.51 4.67
CA THR A 164 -2.06 -15.84 5.84
C THR A 164 -0.75 -16.49 6.26
N CYS A 165 0.16 -15.73 6.84
CA CYS A 165 1.43 -16.24 7.32
C CYS A 165 1.28 -16.80 8.74
N ILE A 166 1.45 -18.12 8.87
CA ILE A 166 1.43 -18.83 10.14
C ILE A 166 2.84 -19.33 10.49
N GLN A 167 3.10 -19.50 11.78
CA GLN A 167 4.42 -19.91 12.25
C GLN A 167 4.70 -21.35 11.82
N SER A 168 5.86 -21.56 11.20
CA SER A 168 6.36 -22.87 10.81
C SER A 168 6.85 -23.63 12.05
N LYS A 169 6.37 -24.86 12.21
CA LYS A 169 6.79 -25.81 13.25
C LYS A 169 7.48 -27.01 12.60
N SER A 170 8.73 -27.24 12.97
CA SER A 170 9.48 -28.42 12.55
C SER A 170 8.99 -29.68 13.26
N LEU A 171 9.42 -30.85 12.77
CA LEU A 171 9.16 -32.13 13.43
C LEU A 171 9.63 -32.10 14.90
N GLY A 172 8.84 -32.70 15.79
CA GLY A 172 9.09 -32.73 17.23
C GLY A 172 8.69 -31.45 17.97
N GLN A 173 8.34 -30.37 17.27
CA GLN A 173 7.87 -29.14 17.93
C GLN A 173 6.39 -29.22 18.30
N SER A 174 6.00 -28.42 19.30
CA SER A 174 4.62 -28.29 19.74
C SER A 174 3.78 -27.61 18.67
N CYS A 175 2.58 -28.15 18.43
CA CYS A 175 1.61 -27.64 17.46
C CYS A 175 0.19 -27.75 18.00
N ILE A 176 -0.73 -26.95 17.45
CA ILE A 176 -2.17 -27.05 17.70
C ILE A 176 -2.87 -27.59 16.47
N ASP A 177 -2.51 -27.10 15.28
CA ASP A 177 -3.08 -27.50 14.00
C ASP A 177 -2.04 -28.18 13.08
N ASN A 178 -2.54 -29.04 12.18
CA ASN A 178 -1.69 -29.71 11.18
C ASN A 178 -0.95 -28.72 10.28
N MET A 179 -1.58 -27.58 9.95
CA MET A 179 -0.99 -26.56 9.09
C MET A 179 0.26 -25.92 9.72
N GLU A 180 0.42 -25.95 11.04
CA GLU A 180 1.65 -25.43 11.65
C GLU A 180 2.87 -26.29 11.31
N CYS A 181 2.68 -27.59 11.07
CA CYS A 181 3.78 -28.54 10.86
C CYS A 181 4.36 -28.43 9.45
N TYR A 182 5.37 -27.59 9.31
CA TYR A 182 5.95 -27.19 8.03
C TYR A 182 7.46 -27.38 8.00
N ILE A 183 7.92 -28.25 7.09
CA ILE A 183 9.34 -28.53 6.81
C ILE A 183 9.68 -28.37 5.32
N GLY A 184 8.81 -27.68 4.56
CA GLY A 184 8.85 -27.50 3.11
C GLY A 184 7.48 -27.78 2.47
N ASP A 185 7.18 -27.09 1.37
CA ASP A 185 5.91 -27.22 0.64
C ASP A 185 5.65 -28.66 0.19
N GLU A 186 6.70 -29.42 -0.13
CA GLU A 186 6.64 -30.82 -0.56
C GLU A 186 6.30 -31.83 0.55
N TYR A 187 6.13 -31.36 1.79
CA TYR A 187 5.79 -32.17 2.96
C TYR A 187 4.46 -31.78 3.62
N LEU A 188 3.75 -30.76 3.10
CA LEU A 188 2.47 -30.29 3.66
C LEU A 188 1.42 -31.40 3.78
N ASP A 189 1.42 -32.36 2.86
CA ASP A 189 0.53 -33.52 2.86
C ASP A 189 1.09 -34.73 3.63
N LYS A 190 2.34 -34.64 4.11
CA LYS A 190 3.07 -35.73 4.79
C LYS A 190 3.27 -35.51 6.28
N THR A 191 3.11 -34.29 6.77
CA THR A 191 3.16 -33.95 8.19
C THR A 191 1.76 -33.92 8.81
N GLN A 192 1.69 -34.10 10.12
CA GLN A 192 0.48 -33.87 10.90
C GLN A 192 0.84 -33.48 12.34
N CYS A 193 -0.04 -32.71 12.97
CA CYS A 193 -0.02 -32.47 14.40
C CYS A 193 -0.75 -33.62 15.10
N ARG A 194 0.00 -34.43 15.86
CA ARG A 194 -0.58 -35.54 16.63
C ARG A 194 -0.08 -35.48 18.06
N GLN A 195 -1.01 -35.52 19.01
CA GLN A 195 -0.68 -35.39 20.44
C GLN A 195 0.17 -34.12 20.69
N ASN A 196 -0.26 -33.00 20.11
CA ASN A 196 0.35 -31.69 20.29
C ASN A 196 1.81 -31.60 19.77
N THR A 197 2.23 -32.53 18.92
CA THR A 197 3.60 -32.61 18.38
C THR A 197 3.56 -32.82 16.88
N CYS A 198 4.40 -32.10 16.14
CA CYS A 198 4.55 -32.29 14.70
C CYS A 198 5.28 -33.59 14.41
N ILE A 199 4.63 -34.49 13.67
CA ILE A 199 5.17 -35.78 13.25
C ILE A 199 4.88 -36.03 11.77
N CYS A 200 5.59 -36.97 11.17
CA CYS A 200 5.16 -37.50 9.88
C CYS A 200 3.88 -38.34 10.03
N LYS A 201 3.03 -38.33 9.00
CA LYS A 201 1.88 -39.24 8.95
C LYS A 201 2.38 -40.69 8.87
N PRO A 202 1.58 -41.68 9.34
CA PRO A 202 2.02 -43.08 9.43
C PRO A 202 2.51 -43.66 8.10
N GLU A 203 1.91 -43.23 7.00
CA GLU A 203 2.28 -43.63 5.64
C GLU A 203 3.62 -43.07 5.16
N PHE A 204 4.18 -42.02 5.77
CA PHE A 204 5.42 -41.35 5.36
C PHE A 204 6.51 -41.45 6.44
N PRO A 205 7.22 -42.58 6.59
CA PRO A 205 8.21 -42.75 7.65
C PRO A 205 9.39 -41.77 7.51
N ILE A 206 10.06 -41.45 8.62
CA ILE A 206 11.24 -40.57 8.62
C ILE A 206 12.37 -41.22 7.79
N ASN A 207 12.97 -40.46 6.88
CA ASN A 207 14.10 -40.88 6.05
C ASN A 207 15.46 -40.58 6.72
N GLU A 208 16.56 -40.94 6.05
CA GLU A 208 17.94 -40.69 6.56
C GLU A 208 18.23 -39.20 6.77
N ASP A 209 17.57 -38.30 6.04
CA ASP A 209 17.70 -36.84 6.18
C ASP A 209 16.86 -36.26 7.34
N GLY A 210 16.13 -37.10 8.10
CA GLY A 210 15.26 -36.65 9.18
C GLY A 210 13.96 -35.99 8.70
N LYS A 211 13.56 -36.18 7.44
CA LYS A 211 12.32 -35.67 6.83
C LYS A 211 11.31 -36.79 6.56
N CYS A 212 10.08 -36.46 6.18
CA CYS A 212 9.05 -37.46 5.88
C CYS A 212 9.28 -38.07 4.48
N GLY A 213 9.64 -39.36 4.43
CA GLY A 213 9.94 -40.09 3.21
C GLY A 213 8.73 -40.34 2.32
N SER A 214 8.95 -40.99 1.17
CA SER A 214 7.89 -41.42 0.26
C SER A 214 7.14 -42.60 0.85
N GLY A 215 5.82 -42.53 0.86
CA GLY A 215 5.03 -43.55 1.53
C GLY A 215 5.03 -44.87 0.76
N ALA A 216 5.14 -45.98 1.50
CA ALA A 216 4.81 -47.27 0.94
C ALA A 216 3.29 -47.29 0.69
N PRO A 217 2.80 -47.59 -0.53
CA PRO A 217 1.37 -47.73 -0.76
C PRO A 217 0.85 -48.77 0.21
N GLY A 218 -0.14 -48.39 1.02
CA GLY A 218 -0.63 -49.18 2.15
C GLY A 218 -0.87 -50.62 1.75
N THR A 219 0.07 -51.50 2.10
CA THR A 219 -0.21 -52.93 2.14
C THR A 219 -1.19 -53.09 3.28
N GLN A 220 -2.46 -53.27 2.93
CA GLN A 220 -3.44 -53.80 3.86
C GLN A 220 -2.83 -55.07 4.44
N VAL A 221 -2.39 -55.02 5.70
CA VAL A 221 -2.06 -56.21 6.45
C VAL A 221 -3.38 -56.90 6.71
N TRP A 222 -3.87 -57.67 5.73
CA TRP A 222 -4.81 -58.74 6.01
C TRP A 222 -4.05 -59.71 6.90
N SER A 223 -4.26 -59.56 8.20
CA SER A 223 -3.85 -60.50 9.22
C SER A 223 -4.17 -61.91 8.73
N SER A 224 -3.14 -62.68 8.38
CA SER A 224 -3.27 -64.04 7.83
C SER A 224 -3.75 -65.06 8.89
N VAL A 225 -4.26 -64.59 10.03
CA VAL A 225 -4.72 -65.42 11.15
C VAL A 225 -6.17 -65.90 10.96
N MET A 226 -6.89 -65.40 9.96
CA MET A 226 -8.30 -65.73 9.70
C MET A 226 -8.54 -66.70 8.52
N THR A 227 -7.60 -67.59 8.16
CA THR A 227 -7.84 -68.63 7.13
C THR A 227 -7.46 -70.06 7.51
N LEU A 228 -7.06 -70.32 8.76
CA LEU A 228 -6.92 -71.71 9.25
C LEU A 228 -8.14 -72.24 10.02
N ALA A 229 -9.04 -71.37 10.50
CA ALA A 229 -10.24 -71.81 11.23
C ALA A 229 -11.39 -72.27 10.30
N VAL A 230 -11.43 -71.84 9.04
CA VAL A 230 -12.52 -72.19 8.11
C VAL A 230 -12.29 -73.55 7.44
N MET A 231 -11.03 -73.99 7.24
CA MET A 231 -10.74 -75.29 6.64
C MET A 231 -10.97 -76.48 7.59
N ALA A 232 -10.94 -76.26 8.90
CA ALA A 232 -11.24 -77.31 9.89
C ALA A 232 -12.74 -77.63 10.01
N SER A 233 -13.62 -76.74 9.54
CA SER A 233 -15.08 -76.92 9.63
C SER A 233 -15.66 -77.67 8.42
N VAL A 234 -15.02 -77.55 7.24
CA VAL A 234 -15.49 -78.21 6.01
C VAL A 234 -15.08 -79.69 5.95
N ALA A 235 -13.94 -80.06 6.55
CA ALA A 235 -13.47 -81.45 6.56
C ALA A 235 -14.36 -82.40 7.40
N LYS A 236 -15.21 -81.90 8.29
CA LYS A 236 -16.12 -82.71 9.11
C LYS A 236 -17.47 -82.98 8.47
N ILE A 237 -17.82 -82.30 7.36
CA ILE A 237 -19.11 -82.44 6.68
C ILE A 237 -19.03 -83.48 5.54
N ILE A 238 -17.84 -83.80 5.03
CA ILE A 238 -17.67 -84.74 3.90
C ILE A 238 -17.51 -86.21 4.37
N ALA A 239 -17.47 -86.46 5.68
CA ALA A 239 -17.27 -87.80 6.26
C ALA A 239 -18.46 -88.33 7.09
N MET A 240 -19.70 -87.93 6.76
CA MET A 240 -20.94 -88.56 7.26
C MET A 240 -21.83 -88.99 6.10
#